data_AF-A0A6B2USB5-F1
#
_entry.id   AF-A0A6B2USB5-F1
#
_cell.length_a   1.000
_cell.length_b   1.000
_cell.length_c   1.000
_cell.angle_alpha   90.00
_cell.angle_beta   90.00
_cell.angle_gamma   90.00
#
_symmetry.space_group_name_H-M   'P 1'
#
loop_
_entity.id
_entity.type
_entity.pdbx_description
1 polymer ?
#
loop_
_entity_poly.entity_id
_entity_poly.type
_entity_poly.pdbx_seq_one_letter_code
_entity_poly.pdbx_strand_id
1 'polypeptide(L)'
;MGALGERDRDAEGRARSARPRDGLGRPLPYGDPGGVARQPEGVVRAGAETVDEAQALLDAGRPFHAHEVFEDAWKSGPGSERALWRALAQ
;
A
#
# COMPACT_ATOMS: atom_id res chain seq x y z
N MET A 1 -5.94 -18.76 -22.21
CA MET A 1 -7.09 -17.82 -22.14
C MET A 1 -7.08 -17.18 -20.77
N GLY A 2 -6.50 -15.99 -20.62
CA GLY A 2 -6.61 -15.22 -19.37
C GLY A 2 -7.98 -14.55 -19.35
N ALA A 3 -8.77 -14.78 -18.32
CA ALA A 3 -10.10 -14.21 -18.19
C ALA A 3 -10.01 -12.67 -18.20
N LEU A 4 -10.36 -12.07 -19.33
CA LEU A 4 -10.66 -10.64 -19.45
C LEU A 4 -11.96 -10.37 -18.69
N GLY A 5 -11.89 -10.14 -17.37
CA GLY A 5 -13.05 -9.66 -16.62
C GLY A 5 -13.11 -10.00 -15.12
N GLU A 6 -12.28 -10.91 -14.63
CA GLU A 6 -12.29 -11.25 -13.21
C GLU A 6 -11.37 -10.28 -12.44
N ARG A 7 -11.96 -9.36 -11.68
CA ARG A 7 -11.22 -8.48 -10.77
C ARG A 7 -10.43 -9.34 -9.79
N ASP A 8 -9.13 -9.09 -9.64
CA ASP A 8 -8.31 -9.76 -8.64
C ASP A 8 -8.95 -9.63 -7.25
N ARG A 9 -8.85 -10.70 -6.45
CA ARG A 9 -9.37 -10.77 -5.09
C ARG A 9 -8.34 -11.36 -4.13
N ASP A 10 -8.45 -11.01 -2.84
CA ASP A 10 -7.68 -11.64 -1.77
C ASP A 10 -8.26 -13.02 -1.38
N ALA A 11 -7.60 -13.71 -0.43
CA ALA A 11 -8.04 -15.02 0.06
C ALA A 11 -9.43 -14.99 0.74
N GLU A 12 -9.90 -13.81 1.14
CA GLU A 12 -11.23 -13.57 1.73
C GLU A 12 -12.26 -13.12 0.67
N GLY A 13 -11.88 -13.06 -0.61
CA GLY A 13 -12.76 -12.69 -1.72
C GLY A 13 -12.97 -11.18 -1.90
N ARG A 14 -12.23 -10.31 -1.20
CA ARG A 14 -12.31 -8.85 -1.36
C ARG A 14 -11.53 -8.41 -2.58
N ALA A 15 -12.02 -7.39 -3.29
CA ALA A 15 -11.33 -6.86 -4.47
C ALA A 15 -9.92 -6.36 -4.09
N ARG A 16 -8.90 -6.96 -4.66
CA ARG A 16 -7.50 -6.70 -4.35
C ARG A 16 -6.67 -6.87 -5.60
N SER A 17 -6.37 -5.78 -6.31
CA SER A 17 -5.53 -5.83 -7.51
C SER A 17 -4.20 -6.52 -7.19
N ALA A 18 -3.88 -7.63 -7.86
CA ALA A 18 -2.60 -8.32 -7.73
C ALA A 18 -1.60 -7.86 -8.80
N ARG A 19 -1.99 -6.86 -9.62
CA ARG A 19 -1.15 -6.33 -10.68
C ARG A 19 0.13 -5.71 -10.10
N PRO A 20 1.32 -6.17 -10.53
CA PRO A 20 2.58 -5.63 -10.04
C PRO A 20 2.72 -4.14 -10.38
N ARG A 21 3.47 -3.43 -9.56
CA ARG A 21 3.76 -2.00 -9.73
C ARG A 21 5.25 -1.75 -9.56
N ASP A 22 5.74 -0.71 -10.20
CA ASP A 22 7.08 -0.21 -9.93
C ASP A 22 7.12 0.61 -8.63
N GLY A 23 8.30 1.14 -8.27
CA GLY A 23 8.49 1.97 -7.07
C GLY A 23 7.61 3.22 -7.02
N LEU A 24 7.16 3.73 -8.17
CA LEU A 24 6.27 4.90 -8.25
C LEU A 24 4.79 4.51 -8.20
N GLY A 25 4.46 3.23 -8.10
CA GLY A 25 3.09 2.73 -8.11
C GLY A 25 2.50 2.59 -9.51
N ARG A 26 3.28 2.76 -10.59
CA ARG A 26 2.79 2.60 -11.96
C ARG A 26 2.57 1.11 -12.24
N PRO A 27 1.43 0.73 -12.82
CA PRO A 27 1.11 -0.67 -13.03
C PRO A 27 1.98 -1.28 -14.14
N LEU A 28 2.53 -2.47 -13.87
CA LEU A 28 3.37 -3.25 -14.76
C LEU A 28 2.60 -4.44 -15.37
N PRO A 29 3.15 -5.09 -16.41
CA PRO A 29 2.70 -6.41 -16.84
C PRO A 29 2.91 -7.45 -15.74
N TYR A 30 2.04 -8.47 -15.69
CA TYR A 30 2.25 -9.60 -14.79
C TYR A 30 3.54 -10.34 -15.13
N GLY A 31 4.30 -10.74 -14.10
CA GLY A 31 5.58 -11.44 -14.26
C GLY A 31 6.78 -10.53 -14.58
N ASP A 32 6.58 -9.22 -14.65
CA ASP A 32 7.67 -8.27 -14.86
C ASP A 32 8.62 -8.24 -13.64
N PRO A 33 9.94 -8.45 -13.84
CA PRO A 33 10.92 -8.46 -12.75
C PRO A 33 11.16 -7.09 -12.11
N GLY A 34 10.71 -6.00 -12.74
CA GLY A 34 10.74 -4.64 -12.19
C GLY A 34 9.64 -4.36 -11.15
N GLY A 35 8.75 -5.33 -10.90
CA GLY A 35 7.74 -5.24 -9.85
C GLY A 35 8.37 -5.23 -8.46
N VAL A 36 7.97 -4.27 -7.64
CA VAL A 36 8.38 -4.22 -6.23
C VAL A 36 7.29 -4.82 -5.34
N ALA A 37 7.71 -5.44 -4.23
CA ALA A 37 6.78 -5.95 -3.23
C ALA A 37 5.94 -4.79 -2.65
N ARG A 38 4.64 -5.05 -2.45
CA ARG A 38 3.75 -4.12 -1.73
C ARG A 38 4.11 -4.04 -0.26
N GLN A 39 3.69 -2.97 0.40
CA GLN A 39 3.76 -2.92 1.85
C GLN A 39 2.86 -3.99 2.49
N PRO A 40 3.26 -4.57 3.62
CA PRO A 40 2.40 -5.44 4.39
C PRO A 40 1.22 -4.62 4.93
N GLU A 41 0.03 -5.24 4.92
CA GLU A 41 -1.21 -4.67 5.45
C GLU A 41 -1.47 -5.19 6.87
N GLY A 42 -2.20 -4.43 7.68
CA GLY A 42 -2.59 -4.79 9.04
C GLY A 42 -1.47 -4.69 10.07
N VAL A 43 -0.40 -3.96 9.76
CA VAL A 43 0.75 -3.79 10.65
C VAL A 43 0.50 -2.59 11.56
N VAL A 44 0.13 -2.88 12.81
CA VAL A 44 -0.04 -1.87 13.85
C VAL A 44 1.34 -1.33 14.26
N ARG A 45 1.55 -0.02 14.06
CA ARG A 45 2.76 0.73 14.45
C ARG A 45 2.37 1.90 15.35
N ALA A 46 3.27 2.34 16.23
CA ALA A 46 3.09 3.63 16.88
C ALA A 46 3.16 4.77 15.85
N GLY A 47 2.55 5.93 16.15
CA GLY A 47 2.50 7.05 15.21
C GLY A 47 3.88 7.52 14.72
N ALA A 48 4.88 7.55 15.60
CA ALA A 48 6.26 7.88 15.22
C ALA A 48 6.86 6.85 14.25
N GLU A 49 6.69 5.56 14.53
CA GLU A 49 7.18 4.48 13.66
C GLU A 49 6.51 4.48 12.28
N THR A 50 5.20 4.81 12.22
CA THR A 50 4.48 4.99 10.96
C THR A 50 5.11 6.11 10.13
N VAL A 51 5.43 7.25 10.76
CA VAL A 51 6.03 8.39 10.08
C VAL A 51 7.46 8.07 9.63
N ASP A 52 8.27 7.46 10.48
CA ASP A 52 9.65 7.08 10.15
C ASP A 52 9.71 6.10 8.97
N GLU A 53 8.86 5.06 8.97
CA GLU A 53 8.76 4.10 7.87
C GLU A 53 8.32 4.79 6.56
N ALA A 54 7.29 5.63 6.63
CA ALA A 54 6.82 6.36 5.46
C ALA A 54 7.89 7.34 4.93
N GLN A 55 8.63 8.02 5.79
CA GLN A 55 9.72 8.92 5.41
C GLN A 55 10.85 8.14 4.73
N ALA A 56 11.27 7.00 5.28
CA ALA A 56 12.30 6.17 4.66
C ALA A 56 11.90 5.70 3.25
N LEU A 57 10.62 5.41 3.03
CA LEU A 57 10.09 5.06 1.71
C LEU A 57 10.09 6.25 0.75
N LEU A 58 9.74 7.45 1.23
CA LEU A 58 9.82 8.67 0.43
C LEU A 58 11.27 8.97 0.02
N ASP A 59 12.21 8.85 0.95
CA ASP A 59 13.64 9.04 0.69
C ASP A 59 14.18 8.02 -0.32
N ALA A 60 13.62 6.81 -0.33
CA ALA A 60 13.92 5.76 -1.31
C ALA A 60 13.20 5.93 -2.67
N GLY A 61 12.45 7.01 -2.87
CA GLY A 61 11.69 7.25 -4.11
C GLY A 61 10.49 6.34 -4.29
N ARG A 62 9.88 5.87 -3.18
CA ARG A 62 8.74 4.94 -3.15
C ARG A 62 7.47 5.60 -2.56
N PRO A 63 6.93 6.63 -3.20
CA PRO A 63 5.80 7.38 -2.66
C PRO A 63 4.52 6.55 -2.54
N PHE A 64 4.29 5.60 -3.46
CA PHE A 64 3.12 4.73 -3.38
C PHE A 64 3.18 3.80 -2.15
N HIS A 65 4.37 3.31 -1.81
CA HIS A 65 4.55 2.50 -0.60
C HIS A 65 4.40 3.32 0.68
N ALA A 66 4.89 4.57 0.70
CA ALA A 66 4.65 5.47 1.83
C ALA A 66 3.15 5.73 2.03
N HIS A 67 2.41 5.92 0.95
CA HIS A 67 0.94 6.01 0.98
C HIS A 67 0.29 4.74 1.56
N GLU A 68 0.74 3.53 1.16
CA GLU A 68 0.22 2.27 1.73
C GLU A 68 0.44 2.20 3.26
N VAL A 69 1.55 2.72 3.78
CA VAL A 69 1.81 2.78 5.24
C VAL A 69 0.84 3.71 5.96
N PHE A 70 0.59 4.91 5.42
CA PHE A 70 -0.39 5.84 6.01
C PHE A 70 -1.82 5.31 5.90
N GLU A 71 -2.16 4.63 4.81
CA GLU A 71 -3.47 4.00 4.65
C GLU A 71 -3.69 2.90 5.69
N ASP A 72 -2.65 2.10 5.98
CA ASP A 72 -2.72 1.05 6.99
C ASP A 72 -2.89 1.63 8.40
N ALA A 73 -2.16 2.70 8.74
CA ALA A 73 -2.35 3.44 9.99
C ALA A 73 -3.75 4.07 10.08
N TRP A 74 -4.32 4.53 8.95
CA TRP A 74 -5.69 5.04 8.90
C TRP A 74 -6.73 3.95 9.19
N LYS A 75 -6.50 2.73 8.69
CA LYS A 75 -7.43 1.59 8.85
C LYS A 75 -7.31 0.90 10.21
N SER A 76 -6.10 0.83 10.77
CA SER A 76 -5.79 0.06 11.98
C SER A 76 -5.53 0.90 13.24
N GLY A 77 -5.19 2.18 13.07
CA GLY A 77 -4.81 3.08 14.17
C GLY A 77 -5.99 3.57 15.03
N PRO A 78 -5.69 4.26 16.14
CA PRO A 78 -6.70 4.77 17.06
C PRO A 78 -7.62 5.78 16.38
N GLY A 79 -8.91 5.73 16.73
CA GLY A 79 -9.94 6.59 16.13
C GLY A 79 -9.66 8.09 16.25
N SER A 80 -8.97 8.53 17.31
CA SER A 80 -8.57 9.93 17.53
C SER A 80 -7.61 10.46 16.47
N GLU A 81 -6.82 9.60 15.84
CA GLU A 81 -5.81 9.97 14.84
C GLU A 81 -6.29 9.71 13.41
N ARG A 82 -7.47 9.11 13.23
CA ARG A 82 -8.00 8.68 11.93
C ARG A 82 -8.02 9.79 10.89
N ALA A 83 -8.34 11.03 11.30
CA ALA A 83 -8.36 12.18 10.40
C ALA A 83 -6.95 12.58 9.92
N LEU A 84 -5.95 12.50 10.79
CA LEU A 84 -4.54 12.75 10.46
C LEU A 84 -4.04 11.72 9.45
N TRP A 85 -4.22 10.43 9.75
CA TRP A 85 -3.75 9.35 8.87
C TRP A 85 -4.44 9.36 7.51
N ARG A 86 -5.75 9.64 7.48
CA ARG A 86 -6.47 9.82 6.22
C ARG A 86 -5.90 10.98 5.39
N ALA A 87 -5.54 12.09 6.02
CA ALA A 87 -4.98 13.25 5.30
C ALA A 87 -3.59 12.96 4.73
N LEU A 88 -2.75 12.21 5.45
CA LEU A 88 -1.42 11.80 5.00
C LEU A 88 -1.46 10.72 3.91
N ALA A 89 -2.51 9.90 3.89
CA ALA A 89 -2.74 8.89 2.86
C ALA A 89 -3.39 9.44 1.57
N GLN A 90 -3.33 10.74 1.27
CA GLN A 90 -3.95 11.31 0.06
C GLN A 90 -3.02 11.42 -1.14
#